data_AF-A0A532DVP7-F1
#
_entry.id   AF-A0A532DVP7-F1
#
_cell.length_a   1.000
_cell.length_b   1.000
_cell.length_c   1.000
_cell.angle_alpha   90.00
_cell.angle_beta   90.00
_cell.angle_gamma   90.00
#
_symmetry.space_group_name_H-M   'P 1'
#
loop_
_entity.id
_entity.type
_entity.pdbx_description
1 polymer ?
#
loop_
_entity_poly.entity_id
_entity_poly.type
_entity_poly.pdbx_seq_one_letter_code
_entity_poly.pdbx_strand_id
1 'polypeptide(L)'
;MSSVLRDPLAENVKAQEAVIRLPLANRSASGEMTRMTGRNMMRGFVLVGVLILSSAAIAVVAEPLTGNPKPVAPQKSIPLAGEEPYDALQRGDYRVAAGLFYPLAQRGDARAQYNLGLLYASGLGVEQDYQAALKWHRMAAGQGHAGGQNELAQMYAKGQGVQPNQVLAYVWFSMAIASSSSGSKTEITKDRDRTSSRMTPEQITKAQQMAEQCQESKFKKCGEK
;
A
#
# COMPACT_ATOMS: atom_id res chain seq x y z
N MET A 1 -31.31 -33.05 12.37
CA MET A 1 -29.90 -32.62 12.45
C MET A 1 -29.80 -31.28 11.74
N SER A 2 -29.83 -30.16 12.48
CA SER A 2 -29.70 -28.82 11.88
C SER A 2 -28.28 -28.63 11.36
N SER A 3 -28.12 -28.59 10.04
CA SER A 3 -26.90 -28.06 9.44
C SER A 3 -26.84 -26.57 9.76
N VAL A 4 -25.92 -26.18 10.63
CA VAL A 4 -25.53 -24.78 10.81
C VAL A 4 -24.94 -24.35 9.47
N LEU A 5 -25.75 -23.67 8.65
CA LEU A 5 -25.27 -22.96 7.47
C LEU A 5 -24.32 -21.88 7.99
N ARG A 6 -23.01 -22.14 7.89
CA ARG A 6 -21.99 -21.14 8.15
C ARG A 6 -22.19 -20.02 7.13
N ASP A 7 -22.42 -18.81 7.63
CA ASP A 7 -22.56 -17.63 6.78
C ASP A 7 -21.20 -17.33 6.13
N PRO A 8 -21.07 -17.51 4.79
CA PRO A 8 -19.81 -17.29 4.09
C PRO A 8 -19.33 -15.84 4.23
N LEU A 9 -20.23 -14.88 4.47
CA LEU A 9 -19.87 -13.48 4.68
C LEU A 9 -19.15 -13.30 6.03
N ALA A 10 -19.56 -14.01 7.07
CA ALA A 10 -18.93 -13.93 8.40
C ALA A 10 -17.53 -14.59 8.42
N GLU A 11 -17.35 -15.71 7.70
CA GLU A 11 -16.04 -16.35 7.57
C GLU A 11 -15.05 -15.50 6.75
N ASN A 12 -15.54 -14.79 5.72
CA ASN A 12 -14.72 -13.85 4.94
C ASN A 12 -14.22 -12.65 5.75
N VAL A 13 -15.04 -12.12 6.66
CA VAL A 13 -14.62 -11.04 7.59
C VAL A 13 -13.50 -11.54 8.52
N LYS A 14 -13.59 -12.76 9.03
CA LYS A 14 -12.57 -13.35 9.91
C LYS A 14 -11.24 -13.60 9.19
N ALA A 15 -11.28 -14.02 7.93
CA ALA A 15 -10.09 -14.17 7.08
C ALA A 15 -9.40 -12.81 6.83
N GLN A 16 -10.19 -11.75 6.60
CA GLN A 16 -9.67 -10.39 6.46
C GLN A 16 -9.07 -9.87 7.77
N GLU A 17 -9.71 -10.10 8.91
CA GLU A 17 -9.17 -9.74 10.22
C GLU A 17 -7.83 -10.44 10.51
N ALA A 18 -7.64 -11.68 10.06
CA ALA A 18 -6.39 -12.42 10.25
C ALA A 18 -5.21 -11.77 9.49
N VAL A 19 -5.43 -11.29 8.26
CA VAL A 19 -4.40 -10.54 7.49
C VAL A 19 -4.11 -9.19 8.15
N ILE A 20 -5.14 -8.51 8.67
CA ILE A 20 -5.00 -7.23 9.38
C ILE A 20 -4.28 -7.38 10.74
N ARG A 21 -4.45 -8.53 11.43
CA ARG A 21 -3.90 -8.79 12.77
C ARG A 21 -2.51 -9.45 12.79
N LEU A 22 -1.93 -9.82 11.65
CA LEU A 22 -0.55 -10.33 11.64
C LEU A 22 0.42 -9.22 12.11
N PRO A 23 1.29 -9.49 13.09
CA PRO A 23 2.16 -8.48 13.67
C PRO A 23 3.05 -7.87 12.58
N LEU A 24 3.03 -6.54 12.51
CA LEU A 24 3.80 -5.66 11.62
C LEU A 24 5.32 -5.68 11.91
N ALA A 25 5.86 -6.80 12.42
CA ALA A 25 7.22 -6.93 12.93
C ALA A 25 8.33 -6.72 11.89
N ASN A 26 7.99 -6.45 10.62
CA ASN A 26 8.95 -6.13 9.57
C ASN A 26 9.02 -4.63 9.19
N ARG A 27 8.42 -3.72 9.97
CA ARG A 27 8.48 -2.25 9.72
C ARG A 27 9.76 -1.55 10.19
N SER A 28 10.78 -2.29 10.64
CA SER A 28 12.05 -1.72 11.08
C SER A 28 13.23 -2.57 10.64
N ALA A 29 13.51 -2.53 9.34
CA ALA A 29 14.86 -2.76 8.81
C ALA A 29 15.23 -1.57 7.91
N SER A 30 15.11 -0.35 8.45
CA SER A 30 15.88 0.78 7.91
C SER A 30 17.33 0.58 8.29
N GLY A 31 18.21 0.62 7.31
CA GLY A 31 19.61 0.21 7.41
C GLY A 31 20.35 0.68 8.67
N GLU A 32 20.86 -0.28 9.42
CA GLU A 32 22.04 -0.09 10.24
C GLU A 32 23.27 -0.30 9.36
N MET A 33 23.77 0.81 8.82
CA MET A 33 25.12 0.90 8.30
C MET A 33 26.06 0.92 9.50
N THR A 34 26.51 -0.26 9.92
CA THR A 34 27.54 -0.39 10.96
C THR A 34 28.85 0.19 10.44
N ARG A 35 29.27 1.29 11.09
CA ARG A 35 30.62 1.87 11.01
C ARG A 35 31.67 0.79 11.28
N MET A 36 32.48 0.46 10.29
CA MET A 36 33.79 -0.14 10.53
C MET A 36 34.83 0.97 10.70
N THR A 37 35.19 1.24 11.95
CA THR A 37 36.45 1.89 12.33
C THR A 37 37.49 0.81 12.62
N GLY A 38 38.60 0.79 11.87
CA GLY A 38 39.66 -0.21 12.10
C GLY A 38 40.86 -0.13 11.16
N ARG A 39 41.76 0.81 11.46
CA ARG A 39 43.20 0.96 11.16
C ARG A 39 43.98 -0.25 10.56
N ASN A 40 44.95 0.11 9.69
CA ASN A 40 46.19 -0.59 9.27
C ASN A 40 46.14 -1.60 8.11
N MET A 41 46.63 -1.19 6.93
CA MET A 41 47.99 -1.54 6.48
C MET A 41 48.40 -0.70 5.25
N MET A 42 49.47 0.09 5.39
CA MET A 42 50.23 0.62 4.25
C MET A 42 51.03 -0.52 3.60
N ARG A 43 51.08 -0.55 2.26
CA ARG A 43 52.31 -0.52 1.43
C ARG A 43 51.98 -0.85 -0.02
N GLY A 44 52.38 0.03 -0.95
CA GLY A 44 52.39 -0.25 -2.39
C GLY A 44 52.22 0.99 -3.27
N PHE A 45 53.28 1.78 -3.40
CA PHE A 45 53.44 2.83 -4.41
C PHE A 45 53.30 2.25 -5.84
N VAL A 46 52.54 2.91 -6.72
CA VAL A 46 53.03 3.43 -8.02
C VAL A 46 52.20 4.68 -8.39
N LEU A 47 52.89 5.81 -8.49
CA LEU A 47 52.40 7.10 -9.02
C LEU A 47 52.75 7.14 -10.51
N VAL A 48 51.78 7.18 -11.41
CA VAL A 48 51.95 7.76 -12.76
C VAL A 48 50.62 8.34 -13.24
N GLY A 49 50.63 9.61 -13.65
CA GLY A 49 49.71 10.12 -14.68
C GLY A 49 48.64 11.10 -14.19
N VAL A 50 48.93 12.38 -14.39
CA VAL A 50 48.06 13.55 -14.17
C VAL A 50 47.36 13.93 -15.49
N LEU A 51 46.14 14.50 -15.38
CA LEU A 51 45.26 15.12 -16.41
C LEU A 51 44.49 14.11 -17.29
N ILE A 52 43.18 14.26 -17.59
CA ILE A 52 42.46 15.46 -18.06
C ILE A 52 40.98 15.41 -17.59
N LEU A 53 40.44 16.57 -17.20
CA LEU A 53 39.02 16.85 -16.99
C LEU A 53 38.20 16.55 -18.26
N SER A 54 37.24 15.64 -18.19
CA SER A 54 36.07 15.69 -19.07
C SER A 54 34.84 15.25 -18.28
N SER A 55 34.10 16.26 -17.84
CA SER A 55 32.75 16.14 -17.29
C SER A 55 31.81 15.61 -18.37
N ALA A 56 31.76 14.30 -18.57
CA ALA A 56 30.56 13.66 -19.08
C ALA A 56 29.63 13.45 -17.88
N ALA A 57 28.89 14.49 -17.53
CA ALA A 57 27.68 14.31 -16.74
C ALA A 57 26.83 13.29 -17.51
N ILE A 58 26.74 12.06 -17.00
CA ILE A 58 25.71 11.12 -17.42
C ILE A 58 24.41 11.76 -16.94
N ALA A 59 23.81 12.57 -17.82
CA ALA A 59 22.43 12.96 -17.69
C ALA A 59 21.62 11.69 -17.85
N VAL A 60 21.32 11.02 -16.74
CA VAL A 60 20.17 10.13 -16.66
C VAL A 60 18.97 11.02 -16.91
N VAL A 61 18.58 11.12 -18.18
CA VAL A 61 17.26 11.59 -18.56
C VAL A 61 16.28 10.59 -17.96
N ALA A 62 15.81 10.87 -16.76
CA ALA A 62 14.64 10.22 -16.21
C ALA A 62 13.49 10.56 -17.15
N GLU A 63 13.13 9.62 -18.01
CA GLU A 63 11.90 9.70 -18.79
C GLU A 63 10.74 9.95 -17.81
N PRO A 64 9.85 10.92 -18.08
CA PRO A 64 8.70 11.10 -17.25
C PRO A 64 7.86 9.83 -17.37
N LEU A 65 7.67 9.11 -16.26
CA LEU A 65 6.82 7.93 -16.18
C LEU A 65 5.35 8.34 -16.39
N THR A 66 4.96 8.71 -17.61
CA THR A 66 3.60 9.15 -17.97
C THR A 66 2.66 7.97 -18.21
N GLY A 67 3.08 6.75 -17.92
CA GLY A 67 2.20 5.59 -17.81
C GLY A 67 2.37 5.00 -16.43
N ASN A 68 1.31 4.95 -15.63
CA ASN A 68 1.29 4.17 -14.40
C ASN A 68 1.47 2.68 -14.79
N PRO A 69 2.65 2.05 -14.65
CA PRO A 69 2.82 0.68 -15.12
C PRO A 69 1.91 -0.21 -14.28
N LYS A 70 1.16 -1.12 -14.92
CA LYS A 70 0.31 -2.08 -14.20
C LYS A 70 1.15 -2.81 -13.14
N PRO A 71 0.63 -3.04 -11.92
CA PRO A 71 1.33 -3.84 -10.92
C PRO A 71 1.80 -5.18 -11.50
N VAL A 72 3.05 -5.55 -11.22
CA VAL A 72 3.66 -6.80 -11.72
C VAL A 72 2.81 -7.97 -11.26
N ALA A 73 2.33 -8.80 -12.18
CA ALA A 73 1.47 -9.94 -11.83
C ALA A 73 2.16 -10.87 -10.81
N PRO A 74 1.42 -11.45 -9.84
CA PRO A 74 1.95 -12.49 -8.98
C PRO A 74 2.50 -13.66 -9.79
N GLN A 75 3.52 -14.34 -9.28
CA GLN A 75 4.00 -15.57 -9.87
C GLN A 75 2.86 -16.60 -9.93
N LYS A 76 2.73 -17.31 -11.06
CA LYS A 76 1.70 -18.35 -11.21
C LYS A 76 1.93 -19.47 -10.19
N SER A 77 0.89 -19.77 -9.43
CA SER A 77 0.74 -20.94 -8.56
C SER A 77 -0.41 -21.79 -9.09
N ILE A 78 -0.39 -23.10 -8.80
CA ILE A 78 -1.48 -24.00 -9.18
C ILE A 78 -2.46 -24.02 -7.99
N PRO A 79 -3.65 -23.41 -8.10
CA PRO A 79 -4.66 -23.50 -7.04
C PRO A 79 -5.26 -24.90 -6.99
N LEU A 80 -5.89 -25.25 -5.87
CA LEU A 80 -6.75 -26.43 -5.82
C LEU A 80 -7.94 -26.22 -6.76
N ALA A 81 -8.47 -27.31 -7.33
CA ALA A 81 -9.57 -27.21 -8.30
C ALA A 81 -10.81 -26.59 -7.64
N GLY A 82 -11.28 -25.46 -8.18
CA GLY A 82 -12.42 -24.72 -7.64
C GLY A 82 -12.13 -23.91 -6.38
N GLU A 83 -10.86 -23.70 -6.03
CA GLU A 83 -10.48 -22.94 -4.84
C GLU A 83 -10.79 -21.45 -4.96
N GLU A 84 -11.44 -20.90 -3.94
CA GLU A 84 -11.73 -19.47 -3.81
C GLU A 84 -10.56 -18.72 -3.14
N PRO A 85 -10.31 -17.44 -3.48
CA PRO A 85 -9.16 -16.68 -2.95
C PRO A 85 -9.09 -16.63 -1.41
N TYR A 86 -10.24 -16.59 -0.74
CA TYR A 86 -10.32 -16.48 0.72
C TYR A 86 -9.97 -17.80 1.43
N ASP A 87 -10.23 -18.95 0.80
CA ASP A 87 -9.85 -20.25 1.35
C ASP A 87 -8.32 -20.37 1.41
N ALA A 88 -7.65 -19.95 0.33
CA ALA A 88 -6.19 -19.87 0.29
C ALA A 88 -5.63 -18.91 1.36
N LEU A 89 -6.26 -17.74 1.58
CA LEU A 89 -5.88 -16.82 2.66
C LEU A 89 -6.00 -17.45 4.04
N GLN A 90 -7.10 -18.14 4.33
CA GLN A 90 -7.35 -18.77 5.63
C GLN A 90 -6.30 -19.85 5.96
N ARG A 91 -5.83 -20.58 4.95
CA ARG A 91 -4.76 -21.58 5.10
C ARG A 91 -3.36 -20.98 5.16
N GLY A 92 -3.21 -19.66 4.95
CA GLY A 92 -1.91 -18.99 4.86
C GLY A 92 -1.18 -19.24 3.54
N ASP A 93 -1.87 -19.73 2.51
CA ASP A 93 -1.30 -19.95 1.18
C ASP A 93 -1.36 -18.67 0.35
N TYR A 94 -0.55 -17.69 0.77
CA TYR A 94 -0.60 -16.35 0.22
C TYR A 94 -0.20 -16.27 -1.26
N ARG A 95 0.63 -17.20 -1.75
CA ARG A 95 0.99 -17.28 -3.18
C ARG A 95 -0.22 -17.70 -4.02
N VAL A 96 -1.00 -18.67 -3.55
CA VAL A 96 -2.24 -19.08 -4.22
C VAL A 96 -3.29 -17.96 -4.10
N ALA A 97 -3.46 -17.37 -2.92
CA ALA A 97 -4.38 -16.26 -2.72
C ALA A 97 -4.08 -15.08 -3.66
N ALA A 98 -2.82 -14.66 -3.78
CA ALA A 98 -2.42 -13.59 -4.70
C ALA A 98 -2.75 -13.95 -6.16
N GLY A 99 -2.46 -15.18 -6.56
CA GLY A 99 -2.78 -15.69 -7.90
C GLY A 99 -4.27 -15.70 -8.22
N LEU A 100 -5.12 -15.99 -7.22
CA LEU A 100 -6.58 -16.00 -7.36
C LEU A 100 -7.19 -14.59 -7.30
N PHE A 101 -6.68 -13.68 -6.46
CA PHE A 101 -7.14 -12.30 -6.40
C PHE A 101 -6.77 -11.49 -7.64
N TYR A 102 -5.59 -11.72 -8.22
CA TYR A 102 -5.11 -10.94 -9.36
C TYR A 102 -6.11 -10.83 -10.53
N PRO A 103 -6.64 -11.93 -11.11
CA PRO A 103 -7.60 -11.83 -12.21
C PRO A 103 -8.94 -11.21 -11.80
N LEU A 104 -9.34 -11.29 -10.52
CA LEU A 104 -10.55 -10.61 -10.01
C LEU A 104 -10.32 -9.10 -9.87
N ALA A 105 -9.16 -8.72 -9.34
CA ALA A 105 -8.74 -7.33 -9.18
C ALA A 105 -8.60 -6.63 -10.53
N GLN A 106 -8.07 -7.33 -11.54
CA GLN A 106 -8.00 -6.88 -12.93
C GLN A 106 -9.38 -6.65 -13.56
N ARG A 107 -10.40 -7.41 -13.14
CA ARG A 107 -11.80 -7.25 -13.57
C ARG A 107 -12.56 -6.18 -12.79
N GLY A 108 -11.90 -5.48 -11.88
CA GLY A 108 -12.48 -4.36 -11.13
C GLY A 108 -13.07 -4.73 -9.78
N ASP A 109 -12.94 -5.97 -9.28
CA ASP A 109 -13.46 -6.30 -7.96
C ASP A 109 -12.69 -5.54 -6.87
N ALA A 110 -13.36 -4.59 -6.21
CA ALA A 110 -12.73 -3.70 -5.22
C ALA A 110 -12.21 -4.45 -3.98
N ARG A 111 -12.83 -5.56 -3.58
CA ARG A 111 -12.35 -6.39 -2.47
C ARG A 111 -11.10 -7.15 -2.88
N ALA A 112 -11.05 -7.67 -4.10
CA ALA A 112 -9.86 -8.32 -4.63
C ALA A 112 -8.69 -7.33 -4.78
N GLN A 113 -8.96 -6.11 -5.26
CA GLN A 113 -7.97 -5.04 -5.31
C GLN A 113 -7.45 -4.69 -3.91
N TYR A 114 -8.33 -4.56 -2.92
CA TYR A 114 -7.94 -4.34 -1.53
C TYR A 114 -7.03 -5.45 -0.98
N ASN A 115 -7.45 -6.71 -1.07
CA ASN A 115 -6.67 -7.84 -0.55
C ASN A 115 -5.33 -8.00 -1.26
N LEU A 116 -5.31 -7.85 -2.59
CA LEU A 116 -4.08 -7.90 -3.35
C LEU A 116 -3.12 -6.77 -2.95
N GLY A 117 -3.64 -5.56 -2.70
CA GLY A 117 -2.86 -4.46 -2.14
C GLY A 117 -2.21 -4.81 -0.80
N LEU A 118 -2.95 -5.46 0.10
CA LEU A 118 -2.40 -5.92 1.39
C LEU A 118 -1.27 -6.94 1.21
N LEU A 119 -1.41 -7.87 0.27
CA LEU A 119 -0.39 -8.89 -0.02
C LEU A 119 0.90 -8.25 -0.53
N TYR A 120 0.82 -7.29 -1.45
CA TYR A 120 1.99 -6.51 -1.90
C TYR A 120 2.59 -5.65 -0.79
N ALA A 121 1.78 -4.98 0.03
CA ALA A 121 2.28 -4.16 1.12
C ALA A 121 3.01 -4.98 2.19
N SER A 122 2.61 -6.25 2.36
CA SER A 122 3.15 -7.15 3.38
C SER A 122 4.25 -8.07 2.86
N GLY A 123 4.40 -8.23 1.54
CA GLY A 123 5.31 -9.22 0.95
C GLY A 123 4.86 -10.67 1.19
N LEU A 124 3.56 -10.89 1.39
CA LEU A 124 3.02 -12.22 1.65
C LEU A 124 2.61 -12.87 0.35
N GLY A 125 3.33 -13.92 -0.06
CA GLY A 125 3.06 -14.65 -1.29
C GLY A 125 3.40 -13.92 -2.59
N VAL A 126 3.85 -12.67 -2.49
CA VAL A 126 4.41 -11.83 -3.55
C VAL A 126 5.60 -11.07 -2.99
N GLU A 127 6.50 -10.60 -3.84
CA GLU A 127 7.54 -9.67 -3.41
C GLU A 127 6.90 -8.39 -2.87
N GLN A 128 7.45 -7.86 -1.77
CA GLN A 128 6.92 -6.64 -1.18
C GLN A 128 7.11 -5.46 -2.14
N ASP A 129 6.01 -4.80 -2.48
CA ASP A 129 6.02 -3.66 -3.38
C ASP A 129 4.96 -2.65 -2.97
N TYR A 130 5.41 -1.57 -2.30
CA TYR A 130 4.50 -0.50 -1.90
C TYR A 130 3.95 0.31 -3.08
N GLN A 131 4.64 0.38 -4.22
CA GLN A 131 4.11 1.04 -5.41
C GLN A 131 2.94 0.23 -6.00
N ALA A 132 3.08 -1.09 -6.06
CA ALA A 132 2.00 -2.00 -6.46
C ALA A 132 0.82 -1.92 -5.47
N ALA A 133 1.09 -1.98 -4.17
CA ALA A 133 0.05 -1.87 -3.15
C ALA A 133 -0.74 -0.56 -3.26
N LEU A 134 -0.04 0.57 -3.43
CA LEU A 134 -0.66 1.89 -3.57
C LEU A 134 -1.62 1.93 -4.75
N LYS A 135 -1.22 1.37 -5.91
CA LYS A 135 -2.07 1.30 -7.11
C LYS A 135 -3.33 0.49 -6.87
N TRP A 136 -3.20 -0.68 -6.24
CA TRP A 136 -4.35 -1.52 -5.92
C TRP A 136 -5.29 -0.86 -4.92
N HIS A 137 -4.77 -0.23 -3.87
CA HIS A 137 -5.57 0.51 -2.91
C HIS A 137 -6.25 1.74 -3.52
N ARG A 138 -5.60 2.47 -4.44
CA ARG A 138 -6.24 3.55 -5.22
C ARG A 138 -7.43 3.05 -6.02
N MET A 139 -7.29 1.93 -6.73
CA MET A 139 -8.40 1.36 -7.50
C MET A 139 -9.57 0.93 -6.59
N ALA A 140 -9.29 0.31 -5.45
CA ALA A 140 -10.33 -0.04 -4.47
C ALA A 140 -10.99 1.21 -3.87
N ALA A 141 -10.19 2.22 -3.52
CA ALA A 141 -10.64 3.46 -2.90
C ALA A 141 -11.54 4.29 -3.82
N GLY A 142 -11.20 4.37 -5.11
CA GLY A 142 -12.02 5.02 -6.14
C GLY A 142 -13.39 4.37 -6.35
N GLN A 143 -13.57 3.14 -5.89
CA GLN A 143 -14.85 2.43 -5.90
C GLN A 143 -15.62 2.54 -4.58
N GLY A 144 -15.14 3.31 -3.60
CA GLY A 144 -15.78 3.45 -2.30
C GLY A 144 -15.47 2.33 -1.31
N HIS A 145 -14.49 1.47 -1.58
CA HIS A 145 -14.14 0.39 -0.66
C HIS A 145 -13.45 0.95 0.59
N ALA A 146 -14.14 0.94 1.74
CA ALA A 146 -13.68 1.57 2.98
C ALA A 146 -12.29 1.10 3.42
N GLY A 147 -12.01 -0.21 3.35
CA GLY A 147 -10.68 -0.75 3.65
C GLY A 147 -9.59 -0.25 2.69
N GLY A 148 -9.94 -0.06 1.41
CA GLY A 148 -9.01 0.47 0.41
C GLY A 148 -8.71 1.94 0.64
N GLN A 149 -9.73 2.73 1.00
CA GLN A 149 -9.59 4.13 1.38
C GLN A 149 -8.72 4.28 2.65
N ASN A 150 -8.93 3.42 3.66
CA ASN A 150 -8.14 3.44 4.89
C ASN A 150 -6.66 3.11 4.64
N GLU A 151 -6.36 2.06 3.87
CA GLU A 151 -4.97 1.71 3.56
C GLU A 151 -4.29 2.78 2.70
N LEU A 152 -4.99 3.33 1.70
CA LEU A 152 -4.47 4.43 0.91
C LEU A 152 -4.13 5.66 1.78
N ALA A 153 -5.00 6.00 2.73
CA ALA A 153 -4.75 7.08 3.69
C ALA A 153 -3.50 6.82 4.54
N GLN A 154 -3.34 5.60 5.05
CA GLN A 154 -2.16 5.22 5.82
C GLN A 154 -0.87 5.29 4.99
N MET A 155 -0.91 4.88 3.72
CA MET A 155 0.24 4.95 2.82
C MET A 155 0.68 6.39 2.57
N TYR A 156 -0.24 7.32 2.39
CA TYR A 156 0.09 8.75 2.34
C TYR A 156 0.60 9.31 3.66
N ALA A 157 0.01 8.89 4.79
CA ALA A 157 0.44 9.38 6.11
C ALA A 157 1.88 8.97 6.43
N LYS A 158 2.28 7.77 5.98
CA LYS A 158 3.58 7.12 6.28
C LYS A 158 4.60 7.23 5.15
N GLY A 159 4.19 7.65 3.95
CA GLY A 159 5.05 7.68 2.76
C GLY A 159 5.41 6.31 2.19
N GLN A 160 4.51 5.33 2.32
CA GLN A 160 4.76 3.98 1.80
C GLN A 160 4.43 3.94 0.31
N GLY A 161 5.43 3.80 -0.56
CA GLY A 161 5.23 3.80 -2.01
C GLY A 161 4.81 5.16 -2.58
N VAL A 162 4.85 6.23 -1.79
CA VAL A 162 4.52 7.59 -2.23
C VAL A 162 5.20 8.59 -1.31
N GLN A 163 5.43 9.82 -1.77
CA GLN A 163 5.86 10.87 -0.85
C GLN A 163 4.79 11.11 0.22
N PRO A 164 5.18 11.24 1.51
CA PRO A 164 4.23 11.53 2.57
C PRO A 164 3.37 12.76 2.25
N ASN A 165 2.07 12.66 2.47
CA ASN A 165 1.12 13.75 2.23
C ASN A 165 -0.03 13.71 3.23
N GLN A 166 0.07 14.54 4.29
CA GLN A 166 -0.93 14.55 5.36
C GLN A 166 -2.30 15.07 4.90
N VAL A 167 -2.33 15.96 3.89
CA VAL A 167 -3.59 16.47 3.31
C VAL A 167 -4.33 15.35 2.59
N LEU A 168 -3.66 14.58 1.72
CA LEU A 168 -4.28 13.44 1.04
C LEU A 168 -4.62 12.29 2.00
N ALA A 169 -3.80 12.06 3.02
CA ALA A 169 -4.13 11.10 4.08
C ALA A 169 -5.44 11.48 4.79
N TYR A 170 -5.60 12.74 5.19
CA TYR A 170 -6.81 13.23 5.83
C TYR A 170 -8.05 13.07 4.93
N VAL A 171 -7.94 13.40 3.64
CA VAL A 171 -9.01 13.22 2.65
C VAL A 171 -9.46 11.77 2.60
N TRP A 172 -8.52 10.84 2.40
CA TRP A 172 -8.86 9.42 2.27
C TRP A 172 -9.35 8.79 3.57
N PHE A 173 -8.83 9.19 4.75
CA PHE A 173 -9.41 8.77 6.03
C PHE A 173 -10.85 9.26 6.18
N SER A 174 -11.16 10.49 5.74
CA SER A 174 -12.51 11.02 5.77
C SER A 174 -13.47 10.23 4.89
N MET A 175 -13.02 9.79 3.70
CA MET A 175 -13.81 8.91 2.84
C MET A 175 -14.01 7.53 3.47
N ALA A 176 -12.96 6.96 4.09
CA ALA A 176 -13.04 5.69 4.77
C ALA A 176 -14.06 5.72 5.92
N ILE A 177 -14.09 6.81 6.72
CA ILE A 177 -15.08 7.04 7.78
C ILE A 177 -16.51 7.11 7.22
N ALA A 178 -16.69 7.80 6.10
CA ALA A 178 -17.99 7.92 5.43
C ALA A 178 -18.49 6.59 4.85
N SER A 179 -17.56 5.71 4.43
CA SER A 179 -17.85 4.43 3.79
C SER A 179 -17.87 3.24 4.77
N SER A 180 -17.50 3.42 6.05
CA SER A 180 -17.39 2.34 7.05
C SER A 180 -18.67 2.13 7.87
N SER A 181 -18.90 0.89 8.31
CA SER A 181 -19.85 0.57 9.38
C SER A 181 -19.27 0.89 10.78
N SER A 182 -20.15 1.02 11.80
CA SER A 182 -19.88 1.71 13.07
C SER A 182 -18.61 1.30 13.83
N GLY A 183 -18.20 0.03 13.81
CA GLY A 183 -17.04 -0.46 14.57
C GLY A 183 -15.69 0.08 14.09
N SER A 184 -15.42 0.06 12.78
CA SER A 184 -14.15 0.54 12.21
C SER A 184 -14.03 2.07 12.23
N LYS A 185 -15.16 2.77 12.32
CA LYS A 185 -15.22 4.23 12.26
C LYS A 185 -14.40 4.92 13.37
N THR A 186 -14.35 4.33 14.57
CA THR A 186 -13.64 4.89 15.72
C THR A 186 -12.13 4.95 15.50
N GLU A 187 -11.50 3.86 15.04
CA GLU A 187 -10.06 3.82 14.85
C GLU A 187 -9.61 4.69 13.66
N ILE A 188 -10.37 4.66 12.55
CA ILE A 188 -10.09 5.51 11.39
C ILE A 188 -10.21 7.00 11.76
N THR A 189 -11.17 7.36 12.62
CA THR A 189 -11.31 8.73 13.14
C THR A 189 -10.08 9.15 13.96
N LYS A 190 -9.58 8.29 14.86
CA LYS A 190 -8.36 8.58 15.62
C LYS A 190 -7.15 8.78 14.71
N ASP A 191 -7.00 7.96 13.67
CA ASP A 191 -5.88 8.10 12.73
C ASP A 191 -5.98 9.37 11.87
N ARG A 192 -7.18 9.75 11.45
CA ARG A 192 -7.45 11.04 10.81
C ARG A 192 -7.08 12.21 11.72
N ASP A 193 -7.47 12.16 12.99
CA ASP A 193 -7.25 13.25 13.94
C ASP A 193 -5.76 13.34 14.34
N ARG A 194 -5.05 12.22 14.41
CA ARG A 194 -3.58 12.20 14.54
C ARG A 194 -2.89 12.77 13.29
N THR A 195 -3.47 12.56 12.12
CA THR A 195 -2.97 13.13 10.87
C THR A 195 -3.14 14.65 10.86
N SER A 196 -4.29 15.15 11.31
CA SER A 196 -4.55 16.60 11.38
C SER A 196 -3.72 17.33 12.43
N SER A 197 -3.35 16.69 13.54
CA SER A 197 -2.46 17.31 14.53
C SER A 197 -1.04 17.60 14.02
N ARG A 198 -0.66 17.04 12.86
CA ARG A 198 0.62 17.29 12.18
C ARG A 198 0.52 18.34 11.07
N MET A 199 -0.64 18.94 10.87
CA MET A 199 -0.92 19.90 9.81
C MET A 199 -1.05 21.33 10.33
N THR A 200 -0.80 22.32 9.48
CA THR A 200 -1.16 23.72 9.76
C THR A 200 -2.67 23.96 9.61
N PRO A 201 -3.23 25.03 10.18
CA PRO A 201 -4.63 25.39 9.96
C PRO A 201 -5.01 25.47 8.47
N GLU A 202 -4.14 26.05 7.63
CA GLU A 202 -4.36 26.17 6.19
C GLU A 202 -4.40 24.80 5.51
N GLN A 203 -3.53 23.87 5.92
CA GLN A 203 -3.53 22.49 5.44
C GLN A 203 -4.80 21.74 5.86
N ILE A 204 -5.29 21.97 7.08
CA ILE A 204 -6.55 21.38 7.57
C ILE A 204 -7.72 21.88 6.74
N THR A 205 -7.86 23.21 6.54
CA THR A 205 -8.93 23.79 5.72
C THR A 205 -8.89 23.25 4.30
N LYS A 206 -7.70 23.18 3.69
CA LYS A 206 -7.51 22.59 2.37
C LYS A 206 -7.94 21.12 2.33
N ALA A 207 -7.56 20.33 3.33
CA ALA A 207 -7.91 18.91 3.39
C ALA A 207 -9.42 18.69 3.52
N GLN A 208 -10.11 19.52 4.31
CA GLN A 208 -11.57 19.49 4.48
C GLN A 208 -12.29 19.79 3.16
N GLN A 209 -11.91 20.89 2.48
CA GLN A 209 -12.49 21.25 1.17
C GLN A 209 -12.25 20.15 0.13
N MET A 210 -11.06 19.57 0.11
CA MET A 210 -10.75 18.46 -0.79
C MET A 210 -11.55 17.19 -0.46
N ALA A 211 -11.82 16.92 0.82
CA ALA A 211 -12.65 15.79 1.22
C ALA A 211 -14.11 15.97 0.78
N GLU A 212 -14.65 17.18 0.91
CA GLU A 212 -15.99 17.53 0.41
C GLU A 212 -16.08 17.30 -1.11
N GLN A 213 -15.12 17.83 -1.88
CA GLN A 213 -15.08 17.63 -3.33
C GLN A 213 -14.93 16.15 -3.73
N CYS A 214 -14.11 15.40 -3.00
CA CYS A 214 -13.92 13.96 -3.21
C CYS A 214 -15.23 13.20 -2.98
N GLN A 215 -15.98 13.54 -1.92
CA GLN A 215 -17.27 12.94 -1.61
C GLN A 215 -18.32 13.27 -2.69
N GLU A 216 -18.47 14.54 -3.05
CA GLU A 216 -19.45 15.01 -4.06
C GLU A 216 -19.20 14.39 -5.44
N SER A 217 -17.93 14.24 -5.80
CA SER A 217 -17.53 13.63 -7.06
C SER A 217 -17.63 12.10 -7.07
N LYS A 218 -18.09 11.48 -5.98
CA LYS A 218 -18.10 10.02 -5.78
C LYS A 218 -16.71 9.42 -6.00
N PHE A 219 -15.74 9.98 -5.30
CA PHE A 219 -14.32 9.57 -5.26
C PHE A 219 -13.54 9.80 -6.57
N LYS A 220 -14.08 10.58 -7.52
CA LYS A 220 -13.42 10.85 -8.81
C LYS A 220 -12.44 12.03 -8.77
N LYS A 221 -12.60 12.95 -7.80
CA LYS A 221 -11.79 14.17 -7.66
C LYS A 221 -11.30 14.31 -6.22
N CYS A 222 -10.24 13.59 -5.86
CA CYS A 222 -9.71 13.54 -4.49
C CYS A 222 -8.33 14.21 -4.33
N GLY A 223 -7.89 14.98 -5.33
CA GLY A 223 -6.64 15.76 -5.28
C GLY A 223 -5.38 15.01 -5.66
N GLU A 224 -5.50 13.79 -6.17
CA GLU A 224 -4.41 13.09 -6.85
C GLU A 224 -4.27 13.64 -8.27
N LYS A 225 -3.05 13.96 -8.70
CA LYS A 225 -2.73 14.43 -10.07
C LYS A 225 -2.40 13.26 -10.98
#